data_AF-A0A941YM51-F1
#
_entry.id   AF-A0A941YM51-F1
#
_cell.length_a   1.000
_cell.length_b   1.000
_cell.length_c   1.000
_cell.angle_alpha   90.00
_cell.angle_beta   90.00
_cell.angle_gamma   90.00
#
_symmetry.space_group_name_H-M   'P 1'
#
loop_
_entity.id
_entity.type
_entity.pdbx_description
1 polymer ?
#
loop_
_entity_poly.entity_id
_entity_poly.type
_entity_poly.pdbx_seq_one_letter_code
_entity_poly.pdbx_strand_id
1 'polypeptide(L)'
;MVRHSATLFLLGVVALASGQADEKIDPRSVPPDVFITVRKGKSGEDLVDVRMRVQGYPLEELRRQCLAVGTETGSDVKGLEVYNIALGGPQGNTAASAAFGCNHLVDRDLGEMDLGAIVRAFVGAPKEWRVQSFLVVFADEKPTNKTIRSLRKGNVRLEAADFKGQPGIEYRVLTLTQDPKEINVPRNMAHKEAVPSSSAPPSKNLHPAVVPLLAIGAIGAGVLVYLGLRKEKSTTR
;
A
#
# COMPACT_ATOMS: atom_id res chain seq x y z
N MET A 1 55.45 28.24 26.73
CA MET A 1 55.61 27.31 25.59
C MET A 1 55.43 25.92 26.17
N VAL A 2 54.45 25.07 25.85
CA VAL A 2 53.56 24.85 24.71
C VAL A 2 52.21 24.37 25.30
N ARG A 3 51.09 24.95 24.83
CA ARG A 3 49.71 24.44 25.01
C ARG A 3 49.35 23.59 23.78
N HIS A 4 48.20 22.91 23.85
CA HIS A 4 47.43 22.23 22.78
C HIS A 4 47.71 20.71 22.70
N SER A 5 46.72 19.81 22.57
CA SER A 5 45.26 19.92 22.53
C SER A 5 44.68 18.52 22.76
N ALA A 6 43.67 18.40 23.61
CA ALA A 6 42.87 17.18 23.73
C ALA A 6 41.87 17.13 22.58
N THR A 7 42.03 16.16 21.68
CA THR A 7 41.11 15.90 20.57
C THR A 7 39.90 15.14 21.10
N LEU A 8 38.76 15.84 21.21
CA LEU A 8 37.48 15.27 21.58
C LEU A 8 36.85 14.61 20.34
N PHE A 9 36.67 13.29 20.35
CA PHE A 9 35.93 12.55 19.34
C PHE A 9 34.42 12.82 19.52
N LEU A 10 33.81 13.54 18.58
CA LEU A 10 32.37 13.72 18.52
C LEU A 10 31.77 12.51 17.79
N LEU A 11 31.14 11.58 18.53
CA LEU A 11 30.35 10.50 17.95
C LEU A 11 29.08 11.10 17.31
N GLY A 12 29.02 11.09 15.98
CA GLY A 12 27.83 11.44 15.20
C GLY A 12 26.80 10.33 15.24
N VAL A 13 25.60 10.65 15.74
CA VAL A 13 24.41 9.81 15.65
C VAL A 13 23.96 9.78 14.18
N VAL A 14 24.12 8.64 13.51
CA VAL A 14 23.48 8.39 12.20
C VAL A 14 22.06 7.92 12.47
N ALA A 15 21.09 8.83 12.32
CA ALA A 15 19.67 8.50 12.41
C ALA A 15 19.17 7.88 11.09
N LEU A 16 18.55 6.71 11.22
CA LEU A 16 17.83 5.96 10.18
C LEU A 16 16.74 6.83 9.53
N ALA A 17 16.89 7.15 8.25
CA ALA A 17 15.92 7.95 7.48
C ALA A 17 15.27 7.19 6.31
N SER A 18 15.25 5.85 6.33
CA SER A 18 14.78 5.03 5.20
C SER A 18 13.28 4.72 5.19
N GLY A 19 12.48 5.25 6.12
CA GLY A 19 11.09 4.79 6.34
C GLY A 19 9.95 5.65 5.80
N GLN A 20 10.21 6.87 5.30
CA GLN A 20 9.14 7.84 5.00
C GLN A 20 8.78 8.01 3.51
N ALA A 21 9.57 7.44 2.58
CA ALA A 21 9.32 7.63 1.15
C ALA A 21 8.15 6.79 0.61
N ASP A 22 7.99 5.55 1.11
CA ASP A 22 7.01 4.58 0.60
C ASP A 22 5.59 4.76 1.16
N GLU A 23 5.40 5.65 2.14
CA GLU A 23 4.06 5.95 2.69
C GLU A 23 3.21 6.77 1.70
N LYS A 24 3.85 7.55 0.81
CA LYS A 24 3.18 8.56 -0.02
C LYS A 24 2.76 8.11 -1.41
N ILE A 25 3.14 6.91 -1.86
CA ILE A 25 2.80 6.46 -3.22
C ILE A 25 1.29 6.30 -3.34
N ASP A 26 0.70 6.93 -4.36
CA ASP A 26 -0.72 6.82 -4.69
C ASP A 26 -0.94 5.61 -5.61
N PRO A 27 -1.75 4.59 -5.20
CA PRO A 27 -2.09 3.45 -6.05
C PRO A 27 -2.67 3.82 -7.42
N ARG A 28 -3.33 4.98 -7.55
CA ARG A 28 -3.92 5.45 -8.80
C ARG A 28 -2.88 6.00 -9.78
N SER A 29 -1.72 6.40 -9.28
CA SER A 29 -0.62 6.92 -10.11
C SER A 29 0.21 5.82 -10.78
N VAL A 30 0.07 4.56 -10.33
CA VAL A 30 0.82 3.41 -10.85
C VAL A 30 -0.04 2.63 -11.85
N PRO A 31 0.43 2.39 -13.09
CA PRO A 31 -0.27 1.54 -14.05
C PRO A 31 -0.36 0.10 -13.55
N PRO A 32 -1.54 -0.56 -13.58
CA PRO A 32 -1.72 -1.90 -13.06
C PRO A 32 -0.98 -2.96 -13.88
N ASP A 33 -0.33 -3.91 -13.24
CA ASP A 33 0.35 -5.04 -13.86
C ASP A 33 -0.63 -6.15 -14.24
N VAL A 34 -1.73 -6.25 -13.49
CA VAL A 34 -2.82 -7.20 -13.72
C VAL A 34 -4.18 -6.52 -13.61
N PHE A 35 -5.07 -6.89 -14.52
CA PHE A 35 -6.48 -6.54 -14.49
C PHE A 35 -7.28 -7.78 -14.11
N ILE A 36 -8.10 -7.69 -13.08
CA ILE A 36 -8.91 -8.78 -12.56
C ILE A 36 -10.35 -8.28 -12.49
N THR A 37 -11.27 -8.99 -13.11
CA THR A 37 -12.71 -8.73 -13.01
C THR A 37 -13.38 -9.91 -12.35
N VAL A 38 -14.12 -9.64 -11.29
CA VAL A 38 -14.92 -10.61 -10.56
C VAL A 38 -16.38 -10.25 -10.81
N ARG A 39 -17.18 -11.23 -11.25
CA ARG A 39 -18.62 -11.06 -11.52
C ARG A 39 -19.39 -12.28 -11.04
N LYS A 40 -20.68 -12.10 -10.75
CA LYS A 40 -21.54 -13.21 -10.35
C LYS A 40 -21.84 -14.13 -11.55
N GLY A 41 -21.50 -15.41 -11.41
CA GLY A 41 -21.86 -16.47 -12.33
C GLY A 41 -23.33 -16.87 -12.22
N LYS A 42 -23.83 -17.58 -13.24
CA LYS A 42 -25.25 -18.00 -13.27
C LYS A 42 -25.57 -19.04 -12.20
N SER A 43 -24.60 -19.86 -11.81
CA SER A 43 -24.79 -20.88 -10.76
C SER A 43 -24.40 -20.37 -9.37
N GLY A 44 -24.13 -19.06 -9.23
CA GLY A 44 -23.81 -18.40 -7.96
C GLY A 44 -22.32 -18.30 -7.63
N GLU A 45 -21.45 -18.92 -8.41
CA GLU A 45 -19.99 -18.79 -8.31
C GLU A 45 -19.51 -17.38 -8.64
N ASP A 46 -18.31 -17.02 -8.19
CA ASP A 46 -17.61 -15.82 -8.63
C ASP A 46 -16.79 -16.16 -9.89
N LEU A 47 -17.22 -15.66 -11.05
CA LEU A 47 -16.48 -15.76 -12.29
C LEU A 47 -15.37 -14.70 -12.28
N VAL A 48 -14.14 -15.15 -12.50
CA VAL A 48 -12.94 -14.35 -12.47
C VAL A 48 -12.31 -14.34 -13.84
N ASP A 49 -12.18 -13.15 -14.42
CA ASP A 49 -11.47 -12.88 -15.65
C ASP A 49 -10.18 -12.13 -15.31
N VAL A 50 -9.03 -12.70 -15.67
CA VAL A 50 -7.69 -12.16 -15.40
C VAL A 50 -6.99 -11.82 -16.70
N ARG A 51 -6.31 -10.67 -16.73
CA ARG A 51 -5.49 -10.23 -17.86
C ARG A 51 -4.21 -9.58 -17.38
N MET A 52 -3.08 -10.10 -17.85
CA MET A 52 -1.76 -9.52 -17.58
C MET A 52 -1.51 -8.34 -18.51
N ARG A 53 -0.92 -7.26 -17.99
CA ARG A 53 -0.46 -6.12 -18.81
C ARG A 53 0.84 -6.44 -19.54
N VAL A 54 1.72 -7.20 -18.90
CA VAL A 54 3.05 -7.55 -19.42
C VAL A 54 2.92 -8.54 -20.58
N GLN A 55 3.59 -8.24 -21.68
CA GLN A 55 3.64 -9.13 -22.84
C GLN A 55 4.56 -10.33 -22.56
N GLY A 56 4.18 -11.50 -23.07
CA GLY A 56 4.96 -12.72 -22.90
C GLY A 56 4.92 -13.31 -21.48
N TYR A 57 4.01 -12.86 -20.62
CA TYR A 57 3.83 -13.42 -19.29
C TYR A 57 3.57 -14.94 -19.37
N PRO A 58 4.28 -15.79 -18.60
CA PRO A 58 4.16 -17.24 -18.75
C PRO A 58 2.76 -17.75 -18.38
N LEU A 59 2.14 -18.53 -19.26
CA LEU A 59 0.80 -19.09 -19.03
C LEU A 59 0.78 -20.05 -17.83
N GLU A 60 1.85 -20.82 -17.62
CA GLU A 60 1.95 -21.73 -16.46
C GLU A 60 2.07 -20.96 -15.13
N GLU A 61 2.75 -19.80 -15.13
CA GLU A 61 2.80 -18.92 -13.97
C GLU A 61 1.40 -18.37 -13.66
N LEU A 62 0.70 -17.87 -14.68
CA LEU A 62 -0.66 -17.37 -14.53
C LEU A 62 -1.61 -18.48 -14.05
N ARG A 63 -1.50 -19.69 -14.61
CA ARG A 63 -2.28 -20.87 -14.18
C ARG A 63 -2.07 -21.15 -12.69
N ARG A 64 -0.81 -21.17 -12.25
CA ARG A 64 -0.46 -21.39 -10.84
C ARG A 64 -1.08 -20.35 -9.92
N GLN A 65 -1.00 -19.06 -10.30
CA GLN A 65 -1.58 -17.95 -9.54
C GLN A 65 -3.11 -18.05 -9.48
N CYS A 66 -3.78 -18.38 -10.58
CA CYS A 66 -5.22 -18.61 -10.58
C CYS A 66 -5.64 -19.76 -9.65
N LEU A 67 -4.90 -20.88 -9.63
CA LEU A 67 -5.15 -21.99 -8.70
C LEU A 67 -4.91 -21.59 -7.24
N ALA A 68 -3.91 -20.73 -6.98
CA ALA A 68 -3.63 -20.21 -5.65
C ALA A 68 -4.80 -19.35 -5.11
N VAL A 69 -5.55 -18.65 -5.98
CA VAL A 69 -6.76 -17.93 -5.55
C VAL A 69 -7.75 -18.88 -4.87
N GLY A 70 -7.97 -20.06 -5.44
CA GLY A 70 -8.86 -21.06 -4.83
C GLY A 70 -8.34 -21.59 -3.49
N THR A 71 -7.02 -21.77 -3.37
CA THR A 71 -6.39 -22.18 -2.11
C THR A 71 -6.58 -21.10 -1.03
N GLU A 72 -6.42 -19.82 -1.39
CA GLU A 72 -6.60 -18.68 -0.49
C GLU A 72 -8.05 -18.48 -0.04
N THR A 73 -9.03 -18.80 -0.89
CA THR A 73 -10.45 -18.71 -0.54
C THR A 73 -11.02 -19.98 0.10
N GLY A 74 -10.24 -21.07 0.13
CA GLY A 74 -10.71 -22.38 0.57
C GLY A 74 -11.73 -23.02 -0.38
N SER A 75 -11.71 -22.66 -1.67
CA SER A 75 -12.58 -23.20 -2.71
C SER A 75 -11.79 -23.69 -3.91
N ASP A 76 -12.18 -24.82 -4.47
CA ASP A 76 -11.60 -25.26 -5.74
C ASP A 76 -11.92 -24.27 -6.88
N VAL A 77 -10.94 -24.14 -7.79
CA VAL A 77 -11.09 -23.41 -9.04
C VAL A 77 -11.79 -24.29 -10.08
N LYS A 78 -12.81 -23.76 -10.75
CA LYS A 78 -13.60 -24.47 -11.75
C LYS A 78 -13.39 -23.89 -13.14
N GLY A 79 -13.28 -24.76 -14.16
CA GLY A 79 -13.22 -24.35 -15.56
C GLY A 79 -12.06 -23.41 -15.88
N LEU A 80 -10.89 -23.63 -15.29
CA LEU A 80 -9.72 -22.77 -15.51
C LEU A 80 -9.21 -22.88 -16.94
N GLU A 81 -9.39 -21.80 -17.69
CA GLU A 81 -8.83 -21.59 -19.01
C GLU A 81 -7.72 -20.55 -18.93
N VAL A 82 -6.58 -20.82 -19.57
CA VAL A 82 -5.44 -19.90 -19.64
C VAL A 82 -4.99 -19.84 -21.08
N TYR A 83 -4.93 -18.64 -21.64
CA TYR A 83 -4.70 -18.43 -23.07
C TYR A 83 -4.05 -17.08 -23.34
N ASN A 84 -3.53 -16.93 -24.56
CA ASN A 84 -3.04 -15.63 -25.05
C ASN A 84 -4.16 -14.91 -25.81
N ILE A 85 -4.33 -13.63 -25.54
CA ILE A 85 -5.19 -12.74 -26.32
C ILE A 85 -4.34 -11.82 -27.20
N ALA A 86 -4.79 -11.55 -28.42
CA ALA A 86 -4.19 -10.54 -29.26
C ALA A 86 -4.54 -9.14 -28.75
N LEU A 87 -3.53 -8.29 -28.55
CA LEU A 87 -3.72 -6.92 -28.06
C LEU A 87 -4.09 -5.91 -29.16
N GLY A 88 -4.07 -6.34 -30.43
CA GLY A 88 -4.23 -5.46 -31.57
C GLY A 88 -2.97 -4.62 -31.80
N GLY A 89 -2.40 -4.71 -33.01
CA GLY A 89 -1.20 -3.96 -33.37
C GLY A 89 -0.40 -4.65 -34.46
N PRO A 90 0.43 -3.90 -35.21
CA PRO A 90 1.16 -4.42 -36.37
C PRO A 90 2.18 -5.51 -36.01
N GLN A 91 2.58 -5.62 -34.74
CA GLN A 91 3.57 -6.57 -34.25
C GLN A 91 2.97 -7.89 -33.73
N GLY A 92 1.64 -8.06 -33.75
CA GLY A 92 1.01 -9.29 -33.28
C GLY A 92 1.17 -9.54 -31.77
N ASN A 93 1.33 -8.47 -30.98
CA ASN A 93 1.55 -8.57 -29.54
C ASN A 93 0.41 -9.31 -28.83
N THR A 94 0.77 -10.21 -27.92
CA THR A 94 -0.16 -10.97 -27.10
C THR A 94 -0.01 -10.66 -25.62
N ALA A 95 -1.09 -10.86 -24.87
CA ALA A 95 -1.11 -10.84 -23.41
C ALA A 95 -1.67 -12.16 -22.88
N ALA A 96 -1.11 -12.62 -21.75
CA ALA A 96 -1.66 -13.75 -21.02
C ALA A 96 -3.00 -13.36 -20.37
N SER A 97 -3.99 -14.23 -20.49
CA SER A 97 -5.31 -14.09 -19.90
C SER A 97 -5.75 -15.42 -19.31
N ALA A 98 -6.62 -15.36 -18.31
CA ALA A 98 -7.26 -16.54 -17.74
C ALA A 98 -8.72 -16.25 -17.39
N ALA A 99 -9.54 -17.28 -17.42
CA ALA A 99 -10.93 -17.25 -16.98
C ALA A 99 -11.22 -18.48 -16.12
N PHE A 100 -11.90 -18.29 -14.99
CA PHE A 100 -12.28 -19.39 -14.10
C PHE A 100 -13.42 -19.02 -13.18
N GLY A 101 -14.05 -20.02 -12.57
CA GLY A 101 -14.98 -19.85 -11.44
C GLY A 101 -14.30 -20.17 -10.10
N CYS A 102 -14.57 -19.37 -9.08
CA CYS A 102 -14.15 -19.61 -7.70
C CYS A 102 -15.26 -19.15 -6.75
N ASN A 103 -15.32 -19.67 -5.52
CA ASN A 103 -16.28 -19.21 -4.52
C ASN A 103 -15.59 -18.36 -3.45
N HIS A 104 -16.41 -17.64 -2.68
CA HIS A 104 -15.98 -16.89 -1.49
C HIS A 104 -15.05 -15.70 -1.76
N LEU A 105 -14.98 -15.21 -3.00
CA LEU A 105 -14.33 -13.93 -3.28
C LEU A 105 -15.24 -12.76 -2.91
N VAL A 106 -16.56 -12.96 -3.02
CA VAL A 106 -17.56 -12.00 -2.56
C VAL A 106 -18.55 -12.68 -1.63
N ASP A 107 -18.65 -12.19 -0.40
CA ASP A 107 -19.77 -12.49 0.48
C ASP A 107 -20.83 -11.41 0.29
N ARG A 108 -21.85 -11.74 -0.51
CA ARG A 108 -22.91 -10.79 -0.91
C ARG A 108 -23.91 -10.50 0.20
N ASP A 109 -24.08 -11.44 1.13
CA ASP A 109 -24.97 -11.27 2.28
C ASP A 109 -24.35 -10.30 3.28
N LEU A 110 -23.03 -10.39 3.46
CA LEU A 110 -22.28 -9.51 4.35
C LEU A 110 -21.77 -8.23 3.67
N GLY A 111 -21.74 -8.18 2.33
CA GLY A 111 -21.20 -7.08 1.53
C GLY A 111 -19.68 -6.98 1.59
N GLU A 112 -18.99 -8.11 1.65
CA GLU A 112 -17.55 -8.23 1.87
C GLU A 112 -16.83 -8.77 0.63
N MET A 113 -15.61 -8.30 0.39
CA MET A 113 -14.80 -8.66 -0.77
C MET A 113 -13.42 -9.10 -0.31
N ASP A 114 -13.00 -10.31 -0.69
CA ASP A 114 -11.69 -10.86 -0.30
C ASP A 114 -10.59 -10.45 -1.28
N LEU A 115 -10.25 -9.16 -1.25
CA LEU A 115 -9.11 -8.61 -1.99
C LEU A 115 -7.78 -9.24 -1.55
N GLY A 116 -7.67 -9.63 -0.29
CA GLY A 116 -6.46 -10.24 0.27
C GLY A 116 -6.12 -11.55 -0.42
N ALA A 117 -7.10 -12.43 -0.60
CA ALA A 117 -6.93 -13.70 -1.30
C ALA A 117 -6.43 -13.50 -2.74
N ILE A 118 -7.04 -12.55 -3.47
CA ILE A 118 -6.64 -12.23 -4.84
C ILE A 118 -5.19 -11.72 -4.88
N VAL A 119 -4.85 -10.75 -4.04
CA VAL A 119 -3.51 -10.13 -4.07
C VAL A 119 -2.44 -11.14 -3.66
N ARG A 120 -2.67 -11.95 -2.61
CA ARG A 120 -1.71 -12.96 -2.16
C ARG A 120 -1.42 -14.00 -3.22
N ALA A 121 -2.43 -14.42 -3.98
CA ALA A 121 -2.27 -15.43 -5.03
C ALA A 121 -1.35 -14.99 -6.19
N PHE A 122 -1.20 -13.68 -6.41
CA PHE A 122 -0.43 -13.12 -7.54
C PHE A 122 0.92 -12.50 -7.12
N VAL A 123 1.12 -12.26 -5.82
CA VAL A 123 2.39 -11.79 -5.28
C VAL A 123 3.37 -12.96 -5.16
N GLY A 124 4.67 -12.71 -5.39
CA GLY A 124 5.72 -13.73 -5.26
C GLY A 124 6.13 -14.41 -6.57
N ALA A 125 5.70 -13.87 -7.70
CA ALA A 125 6.19 -14.28 -9.02
C ALA A 125 7.71 -14.03 -9.15
N PRO A 126 8.40 -14.75 -10.06
CA PRO A 126 9.80 -14.49 -10.40
C PRO A 126 10.08 -13.01 -10.74
N LYS A 127 11.33 -12.57 -10.58
CA LYS A 127 11.70 -11.14 -10.63
C LYS A 127 11.24 -10.43 -11.90
N GLU A 128 11.34 -11.12 -13.03
CA GLU A 128 10.95 -10.66 -14.36
C GLU A 128 9.43 -10.59 -14.59
N TRP A 129 8.64 -11.25 -13.76
CA TRP A 129 7.18 -11.35 -13.84
C TRP A 129 6.48 -10.81 -12.58
N ARG A 130 7.17 -10.00 -11.78
CA ARG A 130 6.62 -9.46 -10.54
C ARG A 130 5.35 -8.67 -10.79
N VAL A 131 4.34 -8.95 -9.97
CA VAL A 131 3.08 -8.21 -9.93
C VAL A 131 3.10 -7.36 -8.67
N GLN A 132 3.01 -6.04 -8.85
CA GLN A 132 2.99 -5.08 -7.73
C GLN A 132 1.70 -4.27 -7.71
N SER A 133 1.11 -4.04 -8.88
CA SER A 133 -0.05 -3.19 -9.02
C SER A 133 -1.23 -3.93 -9.65
N PHE A 134 -2.41 -3.73 -9.08
CA PHE A 134 -3.62 -4.45 -9.41
C PHE A 134 -4.73 -3.47 -9.73
N LEU A 135 -5.52 -3.79 -10.74
CA LEU A 135 -6.85 -3.25 -10.94
C LEU A 135 -7.83 -4.40 -10.76
N VAL A 136 -8.58 -4.38 -9.66
CA VAL A 136 -9.60 -5.40 -9.36
C VAL A 136 -10.98 -4.78 -9.46
N VAL A 137 -11.83 -5.29 -10.34
CA VAL A 137 -13.22 -4.85 -10.51
C VAL A 137 -14.14 -5.90 -9.93
N PHE A 138 -15.02 -5.52 -9.01
CA PHE A 138 -16.17 -6.32 -8.63
C PHE A 138 -17.39 -5.78 -9.38
N ALA A 139 -17.73 -6.42 -10.49
CA ALA A 139 -18.82 -6.01 -11.37
C ALA A 139 -20.18 -6.33 -10.73
N ASP A 140 -21.15 -5.43 -10.95
CA ASP A 140 -22.51 -5.50 -10.43
C ASP A 140 -22.65 -5.45 -8.90
N GLU A 141 -21.52 -5.36 -8.16
CA GLU A 141 -21.52 -5.20 -6.71
C GLU A 141 -21.72 -3.73 -6.33
N LYS A 142 -22.58 -3.49 -5.33
CA LYS A 142 -22.87 -2.14 -4.83
C LYS A 142 -22.02 -1.85 -3.59
N PRO A 143 -21.34 -0.70 -3.51
CA PRO A 143 -20.67 -0.29 -2.29
C PRO A 143 -21.62 -0.24 -1.10
N THR A 144 -21.18 -0.78 0.04
CA THR A 144 -21.85 -0.73 1.33
C THR A 144 -21.04 0.13 2.32
N ASN A 145 -21.53 0.30 3.55
CA ASN A 145 -20.77 0.92 4.63
C ASN A 145 -19.56 0.09 5.11
N LYS A 146 -19.49 -1.19 4.72
CA LYS A 146 -18.38 -2.10 5.04
C LYS A 146 -17.30 -2.13 3.96
N THR A 147 -17.61 -1.67 2.75
CA THR A 147 -16.68 -1.59 1.62
C THR A 147 -15.46 -0.74 1.98
N ILE A 148 -14.28 -1.29 1.73
CA ILE A 148 -13.01 -0.61 2.00
C ILE A 148 -12.82 0.48 0.95
N ARG A 149 -12.95 1.75 1.33
CA ARG A 149 -12.75 2.86 0.40
C ARG A 149 -11.26 3.21 0.19
N SER A 150 -10.47 3.08 1.24
CA SER A 150 -9.02 3.27 1.19
C SER A 150 -8.34 2.49 2.32
N LEU A 151 -7.14 1.98 2.05
CA LEU A 151 -6.29 1.33 3.02
C LEU A 151 -4.84 1.72 2.74
N ARG A 152 -4.15 2.26 3.74
CA ARG A 152 -2.70 2.52 3.70
C ARG A 152 -2.07 1.92 4.96
N LYS A 153 -1.73 0.63 4.91
CA LYS A 153 -1.24 -0.10 6.08
C LYS A 153 -0.18 -1.11 5.67
N GLY A 154 0.94 -1.15 6.39
CA GLY A 154 2.04 -2.09 6.15
C GLY A 154 2.52 -2.04 4.69
N ASN A 155 2.52 -3.19 4.02
CA ASN A 155 3.00 -3.35 2.65
C ASN A 155 1.90 -3.23 1.58
N VAL A 156 0.70 -2.73 1.94
CA VAL A 156 -0.41 -2.56 1.00
C VAL A 156 -0.92 -1.12 0.99
N ARG A 157 -1.19 -0.62 -0.21
CA ARG A 157 -1.92 0.62 -0.45
C ARG A 157 -3.09 0.29 -1.37
N LEU A 158 -4.27 0.76 -1.03
CA LEU A 158 -5.49 0.47 -1.77
C LEU A 158 -6.41 1.68 -1.79
N GLU A 159 -7.03 1.92 -2.93
CA GLU A 159 -8.11 2.89 -3.09
C GLU A 159 -9.23 2.30 -3.95
N ALA A 160 -10.47 2.48 -3.50
CA ALA A 160 -11.65 2.12 -4.26
C ALA A 160 -12.23 3.33 -4.99
N ALA A 161 -12.86 3.08 -6.12
CA ALA A 161 -13.68 4.03 -6.86
C ALA A 161 -14.92 3.29 -7.39
N ASP A 162 -15.97 4.04 -7.69
CA ASP A 162 -17.11 3.46 -8.40
C ASP A 162 -16.68 3.12 -9.83
N PHE A 163 -17.06 1.95 -10.32
CA PHE A 163 -16.66 1.51 -11.64
C PHE A 163 -17.36 2.34 -12.72
N LYS A 164 -16.61 2.88 -13.67
CA LYS A 164 -17.16 3.79 -14.68
C LYS A 164 -17.91 3.01 -15.76
N GLY A 165 -19.16 3.41 -16.02
CA GLY A 165 -19.96 2.91 -17.15
C GLY A 165 -20.86 1.73 -16.83
N GLN A 166 -20.71 1.09 -15.67
CA GLN A 166 -21.62 0.04 -15.19
C GLN A 166 -21.58 -0.06 -13.66
N PRO A 167 -22.60 -0.62 -13.00
CA PRO A 167 -22.56 -0.87 -11.56
C PRO A 167 -21.35 -1.74 -11.19
N GLY A 168 -20.62 -1.36 -10.16
CA GLY A 168 -19.47 -2.10 -9.67
C GLY A 168 -18.49 -1.22 -8.89
N ILE A 169 -17.46 -1.84 -8.36
CA ILE A 169 -16.40 -1.19 -7.60
C ILE A 169 -15.05 -1.52 -8.23
N GLU A 170 -14.28 -0.51 -8.54
CA GLU A 170 -12.89 -0.63 -8.99
C GLU A 170 -11.95 -0.40 -7.81
N TYR A 171 -11.04 -1.34 -7.57
CA TYR A 171 -9.96 -1.22 -6.61
C TYR A 171 -8.62 -1.08 -7.33
N ARG A 172 -7.86 -0.06 -6.95
CA ARG A 172 -6.44 0.09 -7.27
C ARG A 172 -5.65 -0.38 -6.08
N VAL A 173 -4.91 -1.47 -6.22
CA VAL A 173 -4.07 -2.02 -5.15
C VAL A 173 -2.61 -1.95 -5.56
N LEU A 174 -1.76 -1.51 -4.65
CA LEU A 174 -0.32 -1.48 -4.79
C LEU A 174 0.30 -2.25 -3.61
N THR A 175 1.17 -3.20 -3.91
CA THR A 175 1.94 -3.96 -2.94
C THR A 175 3.40 -3.50 -2.94
N LEU A 176 3.96 -3.33 -1.74
CA LEU A 176 5.33 -2.89 -1.52
C LEU A 176 6.28 -4.06 -1.20
N THR A 177 5.73 -5.28 -1.16
CA THR A 177 6.45 -6.53 -0.88
C THR A 177 6.15 -7.56 -1.96
N GLN A 178 7.00 -8.58 -2.05
CA GLN A 178 6.78 -9.76 -2.87
C GLN A 178 6.57 -11.03 -2.03
N ASP A 179 6.48 -10.89 -0.70
CA ASP A 179 6.09 -11.99 0.19
C ASP A 179 4.56 -11.99 0.39
N PRO A 180 3.83 -13.04 -0.06
CA PRO A 180 2.38 -13.11 0.12
C PRO A 180 1.96 -13.13 1.60
N LYS A 181 2.80 -13.60 2.53
CA LYS A 181 2.47 -13.65 3.96
C LYS A 181 2.42 -12.27 4.62
N GLU A 182 3.07 -11.29 4.02
CA GLU A 182 3.07 -9.91 4.50
C GLU A 182 1.89 -9.07 3.96
N ILE A 183 1.07 -9.65 3.09
CA ILE A 183 -0.11 -9.00 2.51
C ILE A 183 -1.31 -9.18 3.45
N ASN A 184 -1.62 -8.13 4.22
CA ASN A 184 -2.81 -8.07 5.05
C ASN A 184 -3.80 -7.02 4.51
N VAL A 185 -4.86 -7.52 3.87
CA VAL A 185 -6.01 -6.73 3.44
C VAL A 185 -7.25 -7.32 4.13
N PRO A 186 -7.93 -6.58 5.01
CA PRO A 186 -9.14 -7.08 5.63
C PRO A 186 -10.26 -7.23 4.59
N ARG A 187 -11.28 -8.05 4.87
CA ARG A 187 -12.46 -8.21 3.99
C ARG A 187 -13.44 -7.04 4.10
N ASN A 188 -13.41 -6.33 5.22
CA ASN A 188 -14.25 -5.18 5.52
C ASN A 188 -13.51 -4.18 6.43
N MET A 189 -14.01 -2.96 6.54
CA MET A 189 -13.48 -1.97 7.50
C MET A 189 -13.98 -2.18 8.94
N ALA A 190 -14.98 -3.04 9.15
CA ALA A 190 -15.58 -3.29 10.47
C ALA A 190 -14.69 -4.17 11.36
N HIS A 191 -13.79 -4.97 10.77
CA HIS A 191 -12.81 -5.76 11.50
C HIS A 191 -11.62 -4.88 11.88
N LYS A 192 -11.87 -3.97 12.83
CA LYS A 192 -10.83 -3.46 13.69
C LYS A 192 -10.42 -4.64 14.58
N GLU A 193 -9.46 -5.46 14.11
CA GLU A 193 -8.68 -6.25 15.05
C GLU A 193 -8.27 -5.29 16.15
N ALA A 194 -8.75 -5.55 17.36
CA ALA A 194 -8.27 -4.86 18.54
C ALA A 194 -6.78 -5.20 18.62
N VAL A 195 -5.95 -4.37 17.99
CA VAL A 195 -4.55 -4.27 18.37
C VAL A 195 -4.63 -4.10 19.89
N PRO A 196 -4.05 -4.99 20.71
CA PRO A 196 -3.96 -4.71 22.12
C PRO A 196 -3.32 -3.33 22.19
N SER A 197 -4.09 -2.35 22.69
CA SER A 197 -3.59 -1.01 22.91
C SER A 197 -2.40 -1.20 23.82
N SER A 198 -1.20 -1.25 23.25
CA SER A 198 0.02 -1.01 23.98
C SER A 198 -0.26 0.30 24.70
N SER A 199 -0.36 0.18 26.02
CA SER A 199 -0.64 1.27 26.92
C SER A 199 0.17 2.47 26.45
N ALA A 200 -0.53 3.57 26.15
CA ALA A 200 0.14 4.84 25.93
C ALA A 200 1.15 5.02 27.06
N PRO A 201 2.44 5.32 26.78
CA PRO A 201 3.37 5.60 27.86
C PRO A 201 2.74 6.72 28.70
N PRO A 202 2.78 6.62 30.04
CA PRO A 202 2.16 7.60 30.91
C PRO A 202 2.61 8.98 30.45
N SER A 203 1.64 9.86 30.25
CA SER A 203 1.88 11.26 29.94
C SER A 203 2.86 11.80 30.96
N LYS A 204 4.12 11.99 30.55
CA LYS A 204 5.11 12.68 31.36
C LYS A 204 4.60 14.11 31.45
N ASN A 205 3.95 14.41 32.57
CA ASN A 205 3.80 15.76 33.06
C ASN A 205 5.18 16.42 32.91
N LEU A 206 5.25 17.43 32.04
CA LEU A 206 6.47 18.22 31.85
C LEU A 206 6.90 18.69 33.25
N HIS A 207 8.09 18.25 33.66
CA HIS A 207 8.64 18.64 34.95
C HIS A 207 8.67 20.17 35.00
N PRO A 208 8.13 20.83 36.04
CA PRO A 208 7.96 22.29 36.08
C PRO A 208 9.28 23.09 35.97
N ALA A 209 10.42 22.39 35.98
CA ALA A 209 11.75 22.94 35.70
C ALA A 209 12.08 23.13 34.21
N VAL A 210 11.32 22.56 33.26
CA VAL A 210 11.59 22.68 31.80
C VAL A 210 11.12 24.04 31.26
N VAL A 211 10.05 24.60 31.83
CA VAL A 211 9.50 25.90 31.44
C VAL A 211 10.47 27.08 31.71
N PRO A 212 11.14 27.19 32.88
CA PRO A 212 12.13 28.25 33.09
C PRO A 212 13.39 28.08 32.21
N LEU A 213 13.74 26.86 31.80
CA LEU A 213 14.91 26.61 30.95
C LEU A 213 14.72 27.17 29.52
N LEU A 214 13.51 27.03 28.96
CA LEU A 214 13.14 27.62 27.67
C LEU A 214 13.07 29.16 27.74
N ALA A 215 12.64 29.72 28.87
CA ALA A 215 12.59 31.17 29.07
C ALA A 215 14.00 31.81 29.09
N ILE A 216 14.99 31.16 29.71
CA ILE A 216 16.38 31.65 29.74
C ILE A 216 16.99 31.64 28.32
N GLY A 217 16.69 30.62 27.51
CA GLY A 217 17.14 30.56 26.11
C GLY A 217 16.60 31.69 25.23
N ALA A 218 15.33 32.07 25.41
CA ALA A 218 14.71 33.17 24.66
C ALA A 218 15.28 34.54 25.07
N ILE A 219 15.58 34.75 26.36
CA ILE A 219 16.18 36.00 26.86
C ILE A 219 17.64 36.15 26.34
N GLY A 220 18.42 35.06 26.30
CA GLY A 220 19.78 35.07 25.77
C GLY A 220 19.85 35.45 24.29
N ALA A 221 18.95 34.92 23.46
CA ALA A 221 18.85 35.28 22.05
C ALA A 221 18.42 36.75 21.86
N GLY A 222 17.50 37.26 22.68
CA GLY A 222 17.06 38.66 22.63
C GLY A 222 18.17 39.66 22.99
N VAL A 223 18.99 39.37 24.00
CA VAL A 223 20.13 40.22 24.40
C VAL A 223 21.21 40.25 23.31
N LEU A 224 21.47 39.11 22.64
CA LEU A 224 22.43 39.03 21.55
C LEU A 224 22.01 39.86 20.33
N VAL A 225 20.72 39.83 19.97
CA VAL A 225 20.17 40.67 18.89
C VAL A 225 20.22 42.15 19.26
N TYR A 226 19.89 42.50 20.50
CA TYR A 226 19.94 43.90 20.97
C TYR A 226 21.36 44.49 20.99
N LEU A 227 22.36 43.71 21.41
CA LEU A 227 23.77 44.13 21.39
C LEU A 227 24.33 44.23 19.97
N GLY A 228 23.89 43.37 19.04
CA GLY A 228 24.25 43.44 17.63
C GLY A 228 23.76 44.73 16.97
N LEU A 229 22.51 45.12 17.21
CA LEU A 229 21.89 46.32 16.64
C LEU A 229 22.42 47.63 17.23
N ARG A 230 22.97 47.62 18.45
CA ARG A 230 23.56 48.84 19.06
C ARG A 230 24.94 49.20 18.51
N LYS A 231 25.68 48.26 17.93
CA LYS A 231 27.03 48.51 17.40
C LYS A 231 27.04 49.32 16.09
N GLU A 232 25.91 49.41 15.39
CA GLU A 232 25.80 50.13 14.11
C GLU A 232 25.59 51.65 14.26
N LYS A 233 25.30 52.16 15.47
CA LYS A 233 25.03 53.59 15.69
C LYS A 233 26.19 54.41 16.27
N SER A 234 27.44 53.93 16.22
CA SER A 234 28.60 54.70 16.71
C SER A 234 29.74 54.89 15.71
N THR A 235 29.43 55.07 14.42
CA THR A 235 30.41 55.60 13.46
C THR A 235 29.78 56.71 12.63
N THR A 236 29.59 57.87 13.26
CA THR A 236 29.43 59.14 12.56
C THR A 236 30.07 60.25 13.38
N ARG A 237 31.39 60.38 13.26
CA ARG A 237 32.13 61.63 13.05
C ARG A 237 33.60 61.33 12.85
#